data_AF-A0A1F8LYL4-F1
#
_entry.id   AF-A0A1F8LYL4-F1
#
_cell.length_a   1.000
_cell.length_b   1.000
_cell.length_c   1.000
_cell.angle_alpha   90.00
_cell.angle_beta   90.00
_cell.angle_gamma   90.00
#
_symmetry.space_group_name_H-M   'P 1'
#
loop_
_entity.id
_entity.type
_entity.pdbx_description
1 polymer ?
#
loop_
_entity_poly.entity_id
_entity_poly.type
_entity_poly.pdbx_seq_one_letter_code
_entity_poly.pdbx_strand_id
1 'polypeptide(L)'
;MKVTTQGEQVINLLWDVIAAKGFEKDMYFEMAVRDIRALPKLEGTVHVNIALIVKFMANYFFFHKEYQPVSRQDEARNDDFLFHQGPAKGLSKIQFHDYAPIFDKQTAPNVRIFKEQIDIFKMMLAQATPNPEQVRDTDFLLTLGEAFTQVVYGQLILENAAIYSIEDELVDQIFDFMVRDLSGFGLKLFGQPSTTVEQMEFCQRMIRRPEINQDRFNRIWQNQVIALKDEYEMNP
;
A
#
# COMPACT_ATOMS: atom_id res chain seq x y z
N MET A 1 -3.40 -6.08 -8.14
CA MET A 1 -2.10 -5.50 -8.55
C MET A 1 -1.17 -5.10 -7.41
N LYS A 2 -1.43 -4.07 -6.57
CA LYS A 2 -0.49 -3.77 -5.46
C LYS A 2 -0.21 -5.02 -4.61
N VAL A 3 -1.26 -5.73 -4.17
CA VAL A 3 -1.12 -7.01 -3.43
C VAL A 3 -0.31 -8.05 -4.19
N THR A 4 -0.62 -8.31 -5.46
CA THR A 4 0.08 -9.33 -6.25
C THR A 4 1.54 -8.98 -6.52
N THR A 5 1.85 -7.70 -6.78
CA THR A 5 3.24 -7.21 -6.92
C THR A 5 4.00 -7.24 -5.60
N GLN A 6 3.35 -6.92 -4.47
CA GLN A 6 3.95 -7.06 -3.15
C GLN A 6 4.19 -8.53 -2.79
N GLY A 7 3.30 -9.44 -3.19
CA GLY A 7 3.51 -10.89 -3.07
C GLY A 7 4.78 -11.35 -3.79
N GLU A 8 5.05 -10.86 -4.99
CA GLU A 8 6.32 -11.11 -5.69
C GLU A 8 7.53 -10.59 -4.89
N GLN A 9 7.43 -9.41 -4.27
CA GLN A 9 8.50 -8.88 -3.42
C GLN A 9 8.74 -9.71 -2.16
N VAL A 10 7.67 -10.14 -1.48
CA VAL A 10 7.77 -11.02 -0.30
C VAL A 10 8.47 -12.33 -0.66
N ILE A 11 8.13 -12.94 -1.80
CA ILE A 11 8.81 -14.16 -2.26
C ILE A 11 10.29 -13.90 -2.55
N ASN A 12 10.66 -12.76 -3.16
CA ASN A 12 12.07 -12.41 -3.35
C ASN A 12 12.80 -12.25 -2.00
N LEU A 13 12.21 -11.56 -1.03
CA LEU A 13 12.80 -11.38 0.31
C LEU A 13 12.98 -12.72 1.05
N LEU A 14 12.00 -13.62 0.94
CA LEU A 14 12.13 -14.99 1.47
C LEU A 14 13.25 -15.74 0.76
N TRP A 15 13.42 -15.55 -0.55
CA TRP A 15 14.48 -16.21 -1.31
C TRP A 15 15.86 -15.74 -0.88
N ASP A 16 16.04 -14.46 -0.57
CA ASP A 16 17.30 -13.94 -0.04
C ASP A 16 17.72 -14.62 1.28
N VAL A 17 16.75 -15.06 2.09
CA VAL A 17 16.98 -15.81 3.33
C VAL A 17 17.20 -17.30 3.09
N ILE A 18 16.38 -17.93 2.24
CA ILE A 18 16.49 -19.37 1.92
C ILE A 18 17.73 -19.67 1.07
N ALA A 19 18.15 -18.70 0.26
CA ALA A 19 19.30 -18.74 -0.63
C ALA A 19 19.28 -19.97 -1.57
N ALA A 20 20.40 -20.69 -1.67
CA ALA A 20 20.59 -21.80 -2.59
C ALA A 20 19.59 -22.95 -2.39
N LYS A 21 19.04 -23.12 -1.18
CA LYS A 21 18.02 -24.15 -0.92
C LYS A 21 16.73 -23.93 -1.71
N GLY A 22 16.44 -22.69 -2.11
CA GLY A 22 15.23 -22.37 -2.87
C GLY A 22 15.18 -22.99 -4.26
N PHE A 23 16.30 -23.55 -4.74
CA PHE A 23 16.39 -24.29 -6.02
C PHE A 23 16.11 -25.80 -5.86
N GLU A 24 15.95 -26.31 -4.64
CA GLU A 24 15.70 -27.74 -4.42
C GLU A 24 14.29 -28.13 -4.89
N LYS A 25 14.21 -29.18 -5.71
CA LYS A 25 12.97 -29.62 -6.36
C LYS A 25 11.88 -30.10 -5.40
N ASP A 26 12.27 -30.55 -4.22
CA ASP A 26 11.34 -31.11 -3.22
C ASP A 26 10.78 -30.02 -2.28
N MET A 27 11.03 -28.74 -2.56
CA MET A 27 10.49 -27.61 -1.80
C MET A 27 9.35 -26.92 -2.55
N TYR A 28 8.24 -26.64 -1.86
CA TYR A 28 7.16 -25.78 -2.36
C TYR A 28 7.69 -24.44 -2.91
N PHE A 29 8.77 -23.94 -2.32
CA PHE A 29 9.35 -22.65 -2.64
C PHE A 29 9.83 -22.52 -4.10
N GLU A 30 10.36 -23.58 -4.71
CA GLU A 30 10.80 -23.57 -6.12
C GLU A 30 9.62 -23.23 -7.05
N MET A 31 8.49 -23.89 -6.84
CA MET A 31 7.25 -23.65 -7.57
C MET A 31 6.72 -22.24 -7.30
N ALA A 32 6.67 -21.83 -6.03
CA ALA A 32 6.15 -20.51 -5.64
C ALA A 32 6.92 -19.36 -6.30
N VAL A 33 8.25 -19.43 -6.31
CA VAL A 33 9.15 -18.45 -6.94
C VAL A 33 8.93 -18.33 -8.45
N ARG A 34 8.70 -19.45 -9.13
CA ARG A 34 8.43 -19.46 -10.57
C ARG A 34 7.06 -18.86 -10.86
N ASP A 35 6.04 -19.30 -10.14
CA ASP A 35 4.64 -19.08 -10.51
C ASP A 35 4.10 -17.73 -10.00
N ILE A 36 4.61 -17.20 -8.89
CA ILE A 36 4.18 -15.89 -8.33
C ILE A 36 4.32 -14.75 -9.35
N ARG A 37 5.29 -14.85 -10.27
CA ARG A 37 5.58 -13.83 -11.28
C ARG A 37 4.46 -13.68 -12.29
N ALA A 38 3.62 -14.70 -12.48
CA ALA A 38 2.50 -14.66 -13.42
C ALA A 38 1.33 -13.81 -12.89
N LEU A 39 1.06 -13.84 -11.57
CA LEU A 39 -0.16 -13.26 -10.99
C LEU A 39 -0.33 -11.76 -11.31
N PRO A 40 0.69 -10.88 -11.18
CA PRO A 40 0.53 -9.47 -11.51
C PRO A 40 0.30 -9.19 -13.00
N LYS A 41 0.42 -10.18 -13.88
CA LYS A 41 0.27 -9.99 -15.34
C LYS A 41 -1.06 -10.53 -15.84
N LEU A 42 -1.68 -11.45 -15.09
CA LEU A 42 -3.00 -12.01 -15.40
C LEU A 42 -4.15 -11.06 -15.04
N GLU A 43 -3.96 -10.15 -14.09
CA GLU A 43 -4.95 -9.16 -13.66
C GLU A 43 -5.00 -7.90 -14.56
N GLY A 44 -4.36 -7.94 -15.73
CA GLY A 44 -4.09 -6.77 -16.57
C GLY A 44 -2.79 -6.06 -16.18
N THR A 45 -2.22 -5.26 -17.08
CA THR A 45 -0.92 -4.64 -16.83
C THR A 45 -0.97 -3.64 -15.67
N VAL A 46 0.15 -3.48 -14.96
CA VAL A 46 0.25 -2.54 -13.82
C VAL A 46 -0.17 -1.14 -14.23
N HIS A 47 0.28 -0.70 -15.40
CA HIS A 47 -0.02 0.61 -15.96
C HIS A 47 -1.53 0.83 -16.17
N VAL A 48 -2.24 -0.16 -16.74
CA VAL A 48 -3.70 -0.03 -16.98
C VAL A 48 -4.46 0.07 -15.67
N ASN A 49 -4.13 -0.79 -14.70
CA ASN A 49 -4.78 -0.79 -13.40
C ASN A 49 -4.50 0.50 -12.61
N ILE A 50 -3.26 0.98 -12.63
CA ILE A 50 -2.90 2.25 -11.99
C ILE A 50 -3.60 3.44 -12.66
N ALA A 51 -3.71 3.45 -13.99
CA ALA A 51 -4.47 4.48 -14.71
C ALA A 51 -5.97 4.50 -14.34
N LEU A 52 -6.54 3.38 -13.88
CA LEU A 52 -7.88 3.35 -13.31
C LEU A 52 -7.90 3.88 -11.88
N ILE A 53 -6.92 3.49 -11.05
CA ILE A 53 -6.83 3.89 -9.64
C ILE A 53 -6.64 5.40 -9.48
N VAL A 54 -5.75 6.02 -10.28
CA VAL A 54 -5.49 7.48 -10.19
C VAL A 54 -6.73 8.34 -10.46
N LYS A 55 -7.76 7.79 -11.11
CA LYS A 55 -9.05 8.48 -11.31
C LYS A 55 -9.77 8.78 -10.00
N PHE A 56 -9.53 8.00 -8.95
CA PHE A 56 -10.13 8.20 -7.62
C PHE A 56 -9.39 9.25 -6.78
N MET A 57 -8.12 9.51 -7.09
CA MET A 57 -7.20 10.27 -6.23
C MET A 57 -7.73 11.66 -5.86
N ALA A 58 -8.29 12.40 -6.83
CA ALA A 58 -8.80 13.74 -6.57
C ALA A 58 -9.94 13.74 -5.54
N ASN A 59 -10.92 12.85 -5.71
CA ASN A 59 -12.07 12.79 -4.80
C ASN A 59 -11.73 12.13 -3.46
N TYR A 60 -10.73 11.25 -3.43
CA TYR A 60 -10.23 10.68 -2.19
C TYR A 60 -9.57 11.73 -1.31
N PHE A 61 -8.79 12.67 -1.87
CA PHE A 61 -8.05 13.67 -1.08
C PHE A 61 -8.78 15.00 -0.83
N PHE A 62 -9.65 15.42 -1.75
CA PHE A 62 -10.15 16.81 -1.80
C PHE A 62 -11.67 16.94 -1.82
N PHE A 63 -12.42 15.94 -2.29
CA PHE A 63 -13.87 16.05 -2.50
C PHE A 63 -14.63 14.94 -1.78
N HIS A 64 -14.54 14.92 -0.45
CA HIS A 64 -15.21 13.94 0.38
C HIS A 64 -16.74 14.09 0.36
N LYS A 65 -17.44 13.02 0.71
CA LYS A 65 -18.88 12.99 0.89
C LYS A 65 -19.23 12.18 2.13
N GLU A 66 -20.24 12.63 2.86
CA GLU A 66 -20.80 11.86 3.96
C GLU A 66 -21.60 10.67 3.42
N TYR A 67 -21.24 9.48 3.88
CA TYR A 67 -22.05 8.27 3.73
C TYR A 67 -22.37 7.69 5.10
N GLN A 68 -23.30 6.74 5.13
CA GLN A 68 -23.55 5.98 6.35
C GLN A 68 -22.36 5.05 6.63
N PRO A 69 -21.99 4.84 7.91
CA PRO A 69 -20.98 3.84 8.27
C PRO A 69 -21.34 2.47 7.67
N VAL A 70 -20.35 1.84 7.03
CA VAL A 70 -20.52 0.51 6.44
C VAL A 70 -20.14 -0.53 7.49
N SER A 71 -21.04 -1.48 7.77
CA SER A 71 -20.73 -2.60 8.65
C SER A 71 -19.76 -3.57 7.97
N ARG A 72 -19.05 -4.38 8.77
CA ARG A 72 -18.27 -5.49 8.25
C ARG A 72 -19.14 -6.38 7.37
N GLN A 73 -18.57 -6.82 6.24
CA GLN A 73 -19.23 -7.67 5.25
C GLN A 73 -18.60 -9.08 5.31
N ASP A 74 -18.83 -9.81 6.39
CA ASP A 74 -18.30 -11.17 6.64
C ASP A 74 -19.39 -12.26 6.60
N GLU A 75 -20.59 -11.91 6.16
CA GLU A 75 -21.70 -12.84 5.98
C GLU A 75 -21.44 -13.81 4.82
N ALA A 76 -21.79 -15.09 5.01
CA ALA A 76 -21.76 -16.12 3.97
C ALA A 76 -22.91 -15.94 2.96
N ARG A 77 -22.88 -14.85 2.20
CA ARG A 77 -23.86 -14.51 1.18
C ARG A 77 -23.22 -14.30 -0.18
N ASN A 78 -24.05 -14.38 -1.21
CA ASN A 78 -23.60 -14.12 -2.57
C ASN A 78 -23.22 -12.65 -2.75
N ASP A 79 -22.00 -12.40 -3.21
CA ASP A 79 -21.55 -11.09 -3.67
C ASP A 79 -21.68 -11.02 -5.20
N ASP A 80 -22.92 -10.95 -5.67
CA ASP A 80 -23.23 -10.87 -7.11
C ASP A 80 -22.59 -9.66 -7.78
N PHE A 81 -22.23 -8.62 -7.01
CA PHE A 81 -21.56 -7.44 -7.53
C PHE A 81 -20.18 -7.79 -8.11
N LEU A 82 -19.48 -8.79 -7.57
CA LEU A 82 -18.20 -9.26 -8.09
C LEU A 82 -18.30 -9.70 -9.55
N PHE A 83 -19.42 -10.33 -9.93
CA PHE A 83 -19.68 -10.83 -11.29
C PHE A 83 -20.43 -9.81 -12.17
N HIS A 84 -21.14 -8.86 -11.57
CA HIS A 84 -21.96 -7.85 -12.26
C HIS A 84 -21.42 -6.42 -12.07
N GLN A 85 -20.10 -6.26 -12.22
CA GLN A 85 -19.46 -4.96 -12.07
C GLN A 85 -19.93 -3.97 -13.15
N GLY A 86 -20.21 -2.73 -12.74
CA GLY A 86 -20.53 -1.65 -13.66
C GLY A 86 -19.35 -1.25 -14.55
N PRO A 87 -19.58 -0.49 -15.64
CA PRO A 87 -18.50 -0.05 -16.52
C PRO A 87 -17.52 0.87 -15.77
N ALA A 88 -16.23 0.81 -16.12
CA ALA A 88 -15.20 1.69 -15.59
C ALA A 88 -15.35 3.19 -15.99
N LYS A 89 -16.44 3.54 -16.70
CA LYS A 89 -16.77 4.92 -17.05
C LYS A 89 -17.34 5.62 -15.83
N GLY A 90 -16.67 6.68 -15.37
CA GLY A 90 -17.14 7.51 -14.26
C GLY A 90 -16.47 7.24 -12.91
N LEU A 91 -15.39 6.44 -12.87
CA LEU A 91 -14.60 6.23 -11.64
C LEU A 91 -14.17 7.56 -10.98
N SER A 92 -13.84 8.57 -11.80
CA SER A 92 -13.49 9.92 -11.31
C SER A 92 -14.65 10.72 -10.70
N LYS A 93 -15.87 10.19 -10.69
CA LYS A 93 -17.03 10.78 -10.01
C LYS A 93 -17.30 10.15 -8.64
N ILE A 94 -16.62 9.05 -8.32
CA ILE A 94 -16.79 8.36 -7.03
C ILE A 94 -16.13 9.20 -5.95
N GLN A 95 -16.88 9.50 -4.89
CA GLN A 95 -16.42 10.23 -3.71
C GLN A 95 -16.28 9.26 -2.54
N PHE A 96 -15.48 9.65 -1.55
CA PHE A 96 -15.15 8.83 -0.39
C PHE A 96 -15.47 9.59 0.90
N HIS A 97 -15.51 8.86 2.01
CA HIS A 97 -15.44 9.50 3.32
C HIS A 97 -14.10 10.23 3.50
N ASP A 98 -14.06 11.19 4.41
CA ASP A 98 -12.79 11.77 4.84
C ASP A 98 -11.97 10.73 5.59
N TYR A 99 -10.75 10.48 5.11
CA TYR A 99 -9.82 9.51 5.69
C TYR A 99 -9.05 10.09 6.90
N ALA A 100 -8.94 11.43 7.01
CA ALA A 100 -8.11 12.08 8.02
C ALA A 100 -8.45 11.66 9.46
N PRO A 101 -9.74 11.52 9.85
CA PRO A 101 -10.10 11.07 11.20
C PRO A 101 -9.59 9.67 11.58
N ILE A 102 -9.31 8.79 10.60
CA ILE A 102 -8.74 7.46 10.87
C ILE A 102 -7.31 7.58 11.36
N PHE A 103 -6.52 8.46 10.74
CA PHE A 103 -5.13 8.73 11.11
C PHE A 103 -5.02 9.59 12.37
N ASP A 104 -5.93 10.56 12.56
CA ASP A 104 -5.93 11.47 13.72
C ASP A 104 -6.09 10.75 15.06
N LYS A 105 -6.78 9.61 15.06
CA LYS A 105 -6.98 8.79 16.26
C LYS A 105 -5.73 8.02 16.69
N GLN A 106 -4.70 7.95 15.85
CA GLN A 106 -3.56 7.06 16.05
C GLN A 106 -2.44 7.73 16.86
N THR A 107 -1.93 7.00 17.84
CA THR A 107 -0.83 7.45 18.70
C THR A 107 0.53 6.87 18.31
N ALA A 108 0.52 5.78 17.53
CA ALA A 108 1.72 5.12 17.02
C ALA A 108 2.66 6.09 16.26
N PRO A 109 3.95 6.20 16.65
CA PRO A 109 4.90 7.12 16.04
C PRO A 109 5.02 7.01 14.52
N ASN A 110 5.11 5.80 13.97
CA ASN A 110 5.26 5.62 12.52
C ASN A 110 3.99 5.96 11.75
N VAL A 111 2.82 5.78 12.37
CA VAL A 111 1.55 6.23 11.77
C VAL A 111 1.51 7.75 11.66
N ARG A 112 2.02 8.47 12.67
CA ARG A 112 2.11 9.94 12.62
C ARG A 112 3.08 10.42 11.54
N ILE A 113 4.26 9.80 11.43
CA ILE A 113 5.22 10.11 10.37
C ILE A 113 4.61 9.86 8.99
N PHE A 114 3.91 8.73 8.81
CA PHE A 114 3.24 8.41 7.56
C PHE A 114 2.14 9.44 7.23
N LYS A 115 1.37 9.87 8.23
CA LYS A 115 0.38 10.95 8.07
C LYS A 115 1.03 12.24 7.59
N GLU A 116 2.16 12.66 8.17
CA GLU A 116 2.88 13.84 7.69
C GLU A 116 3.31 13.71 6.23
N GLN A 117 3.76 12.52 5.81
CA GLN A 117 4.09 12.26 4.39
C GLN A 117 2.86 12.36 3.50
N ILE A 118 1.70 11.87 3.95
CA ILE A 118 0.41 12.01 3.23
C ILE A 118 0.07 13.50 3.06
N ASP A 119 0.21 14.29 4.12
CA ASP A 119 -0.10 15.73 4.08
C ASP A 119 0.80 16.46 3.08
N ILE A 120 2.10 16.13 3.04
CA ILE A 120 3.05 16.68 2.05
C ILE A 120 2.68 16.23 0.64
N PHE A 121 2.32 14.95 0.45
CA PHE A 121 1.90 14.42 -0.85
C PHE A 121 0.62 15.12 -1.35
N LYS A 122 -0.35 15.32 -0.46
CA LYS A 122 -1.58 16.07 -0.75
C LYS A 122 -1.30 17.52 -1.09
N MET A 123 -0.38 18.18 -0.37
CA MET A 123 0.05 19.54 -0.71
C MET A 123 0.69 19.60 -2.10
N MET A 124 1.55 18.64 -2.45
CA MET A 124 2.15 18.55 -3.79
C MET A 124 1.08 18.44 -4.87
N LEU A 125 0.09 17.57 -4.69
CA LEU A 125 -1.01 17.40 -5.64
C LEU A 125 -1.84 18.69 -5.83
N ALA A 126 -1.98 19.49 -4.78
CA ALA A 126 -2.76 20.73 -4.80
C ALA A 126 -1.99 21.95 -5.34
N GLN A 127 -0.69 22.06 -5.04
CA GLN A 127 0.13 23.23 -5.37
C GLN A 127 0.96 23.01 -6.63
N ALA A 128 1.47 21.81 -6.82
CA ALA A 128 2.31 21.41 -7.93
C ALA A 128 1.67 20.25 -8.73
N THR A 129 0.39 20.44 -9.08
CA THR A 129 -0.43 19.43 -9.76
C THR A 129 0.24 18.89 -11.03
N PRO A 130 0.21 17.57 -11.29
CA PRO A 130 0.78 17.01 -12.50
C PRO A 130 0.23 17.66 -13.78
N ASN A 131 1.14 18.07 -14.66
CA ASN A 131 0.79 18.74 -15.91
C ASN A 131 0.33 17.73 -17.00
N PRO A 132 -0.23 18.19 -18.14
CA PRO A 132 -0.72 17.28 -19.19
C PRO A 132 0.33 16.35 -19.80
N GLU A 133 1.61 16.71 -19.77
CA GLU A 133 2.70 15.84 -20.24
C GLU A 133 2.96 14.71 -19.23
N GLN A 134 3.02 15.05 -17.94
CA GLN A 134 3.17 14.08 -16.85
C GLN A 134 1.97 13.12 -16.74
N VAL A 135 0.76 13.59 -17.07
CA VAL A 135 -0.43 12.72 -17.13
C VAL A 135 -0.36 11.73 -18.30
N ARG A 136 0.46 11.98 -19.32
CA ARG A 136 0.71 11.03 -20.42
C ARG A 136 1.94 10.17 -20.19
N ASP A 137 2.81 10.58 -19.27
CA ASP A 137 3.97 9.82 -18.81
C ASP A 137 3.50 8.66 -17.92
N THR A 138 3.60 7.45 -18.46
CA THR A 138 3.14 6.23 -17.77
C THR A 138 3.96 5.92 -16.53
N ASP A 139 5.26 6.27 -16.51
CA ASP A 139 6.14 5.99 -15.39
C ASP A 139 5.90 6.98 -14.24
N PHE A 140 5.60 8.24 -14.58
CA PHE A 140 5.15 9.25 -13.61
C PHE A 140 3.83 8.85 -12.97
N LEU A 141 2.82 8.53 -13.80
CA LEU A 141 1.52 8.07 -13.29
C LEU A 141 1.62 6.78 -12.49
N LEU A 142 2.50 5.85 -12.89
CA LEU A 142 2.73 4.61 -12.16
C LEU A 142 3.21 4.92 -10.73
N THR A 143 4.28 5.69 -10.60
CA THR A 143 4.85 6.02 -9.28
C THR A 143 3.87 6.82 -8.42
N LEU A 144 3.17 7.78 -9.02
CA LEU A 144 2.15 8.57 -8.34
C LEU A 144 0.98 7.71 -7.84
N GLY A 145 0.50 6.79 -8.68
CA GLY A 145 -0.57 5.88 -8.35
C GLY A 145 -0.17 4.84 -7.29
N GLU A 146 1.09 4.37 -7.29
CA GLU A 146 1.62 3.50 -6.24
C GLU A 146 1.68 4.23 -4.90
N ALA A 147 2.14 5.48 -4.87
CA ALA A 147 2.13 6.33 -3.68
C ALA A 147 0.70 6.54 -3.15
N PHE A 148 -0.23 6.91 -4.02
CA PHE A 148 -1.65 7.05 -3.65
C PHE A 148 -2.23 5.75 -3.11
N THR A 149 -1.98 4.63 -3.77
CA THR A 149 -2.46 3.31 -3.32
C THR A 149 -1.92 2.96 -1.95
N GLN A 150 -0.66 3.29 -1.64
CA GLN A 150 -0.07 3.09 -0.30
C GLN A 150 -0.86 3.83 0.79
N VAL A 151 -1.33 5.05 0.51
CA VAL A 151 -2.16 5.83 1.44
C VAL A 151 -3.48 5.12 1.71
N VAL A 152 -4.15 4.64 0.66
CA VAL A 152 -5.42 3.90 0.78
C VAL A 152 -5.24 2.61 1.60
N TYR A 153 -4.17 1.85 1.36
CA TYR A 153 -3.86 0.68 2.21
C TYR A 153 -3.56 1.06 3.65
N GLY A 154 -2.85 2.18 3.88
CA GLY A 154 -2.62 2.70 5.23
C GLY A 154 -3.93 2.96 5.97
N GLN A 155 -4.91 3.60 5.33
CA GLN A 155 -6.25 3.78 5.91
C GLN A 155 -6.90 2.43 6.23
N LEU A 156 -6.95 1.50 5.27
CA LEU A 156 -7.59 0.20 5.43
C LEU A 156 -6.96 -0.63 6.55
N ILE A 157 -5.63 -0.59 6.69
CA ILE A 157 -4.92 -1.28 7.78
C ILE A 157 -5.37 -0.74 9.13
N LEU A 158 -5.47 0.59 9.30
CA LEU A 158 -5.86 1.21 10.56
C LEU A 158 -7.34 0.95 10.90
N GLU A 159 -8.23 0.99 9.90
CA GLU A 159 -9.64 0.62 10.09
C GLU A 159 -9.77 -0.85 10.54
N ASN A 160 -9.03 -1.76 9.92
CA ASN A 160 -9.06 -3.18 10.27
C ASN A 160 -8.36 -3.48 11.59
N ALA A 161 -7.32 -2.74 11.96
CA ALA A 161 -6.65 -2.91 13.25
C ALA A 161 -7.65 -2.77 14.41
N ALA A 162 -8.58 -1.81 14.32
CA ALA A 162 -9.65 -1.66 15.30
C ALA A 162 -10.65 -2.84 15.28
N ILE A 163 -11.03 -3.31 14.09
CA ILE A 163 -11.97 -4.43 13.92
C ILE A 163 -11.42 -5.73 14.51
N TYR A 164 -10.16 -6.04 14.23
CA TYR A 164 -9.51 -7.28 14.66
C TYR A 164 -8.79 -7.15 16.01
N SER A 165 -8.94 -6.01 16.71
CA SER A 165 -8.27 -5.73 17.99
C SER A 165 -6.75 -5.95 17.93
N ILE A 166 -6.13 -5.48 16.86
CA ILE A 166 -4.68 -5.58 16.66
C ILE A 166 -3.97 -4.57 17.56
N GLU A 167 -2.92 -5.03 18.23
CA GLU A 167 -2.12 -4.20 19.14
C GLU A 167 -1.40 -3.06 18.42
N ASP A 168 -1.36 -1.88 19.07
CA ASP A 168 -0.68 -0.70 18.55
C ASP A 168 0.80 -0.95 18.19
N GLU A 169 1.49 -1.83 18.94
CA GLU A 169 2.89 -2.17 18.66
C GLU A 169 3.04 -2.83 17.27
N LEU A 170 2.14 -3.75 16.91
CA LEU A 170 2.19 -4.40 15.60
C LEU A 170 1.83 -3.42 14.49
N VAL A 171 0.81 -2.58 14.71
CA VAL A 171 0.43 -1.51 13.77
C VAL A 171 1.63 -0.59 13.52
N ASP A 172 2.28 -0.12 14.58
CA ASP A 172 3.44 0.77 14.49
C ASP A 172 4.64 0.11 13.77
N GLN A 173 4.79 -1.22 13.91
CA GLN A 173 5.81 -1.99 13.19
C GLN A 173 5.48 -2.20 11.71
N ILE A 174 4.21 -2.33 11.34
CA ILE A 174 3.76 -2.34 9.93
C ILE A 174 4.06 -0.96 9.32
N PHE A 175 3.74 0.12 10.04
CA PHE A 175 3.91 1.46 9.52
C PHE A 175 5.40 1.88 9.37
N ASP A 176 6.33 1.17 10.01
CA ASP A 176 7.77 1.35 9.76
C ASP A 176 8.13 1.21 8.28
N PHE A 177 7.71 0.11 7.63
CA PHE A 177 8.02 -0.08 6.21
C PHE A 177 7.11 0.77 5.33
N MET A 178 5.88 1.08 5.75
CA MET A 178 4.99 1.98 5.00
C MET A 178 5.60 3.38 4.82
N VAL A 179 6.26 3.91 5.87
CA VAL A 179 7.01 5.19 5.82
C VAL A 179 8.17 5.12 4.82
N ARG A 180 8.91 4.00 4.82
CA ARG A 180 10.04 3.77 3.92
C ARG A 180 9.58 3.66 2.47
N ASP A 181 8.51 2.93 2.21
CA ASP A 181 7.91 2.78 0.89
C ASP A 181 7.45 4.13 0.33
N LEU A 182 6.74 4.93 1.13
CA LEU A 182 6.27 6.24 0.69
C LEU A 182 7.43 7.20 0.44
N SER A 183 8.51 7.12 1.23
CA SER A 183 9.77 7.82 0.95
C SER A 183 10.42 7.34 -0.35
N GLY A 184 10.37 6.04 -0.63
CA GLY A 184 10.87 5.44 -1.87
C GLY A 184 10.13 5.95 -3.11
N PHE A 185 8.81 6.12 -3.03
CA PHE A 185 8.04 6.75 -4.10
C PHE A 185 8.39 8.24 -4.26
N GLY A 186 8.56 8.98 -3.16
CA GLY A 186 9.05 10.35 -3.20
C GLY A 186 10.41 10.47 -3.90
N LEU A 187 11.34 9.57 -3.60
CA LEU A 187 12.65 9.53 -4.27
C LEU A 187 12.53 9.16 -5.76
N LYS A 188 11.69 8.18 -6.11
CA LYS A 188 11.44 7.83 -7.52
C LYS A 188 10.90 9.02 -8.29
N LEU A 189 9.86 9.70 -7.77
CA LEU A 189 9.28 10.90 -8.39
C LEU A 189 10.35 11.99 -8.54
N PHE A 190 11.14 12.26 -7.49
CA PHE A 190 12.24 13.21 -7.55
C PHE A 190 13.22 12.93 -8.71
N GLY A 191 13.51 11.65 -8.97
CA GLY A 191 14.45 11.23 -10.01
C GLY A 191 13.88 11.16 -11.43
N GLN A 192 12.58 11.41 -11.64
CA GLN A 192 12.00 11.32 -12.98
C GLN A 192 12.34 12.55 -13.84
N PRO A 193 12.64 12.36 -15.14
CA PRO A 193 12.97 13.48 -16.04
C PRO A 193 11.85 14.51 -16.19
N SER A 194 10.59 14.09 -16.05
CA SER A 194 9.42 14.94 -16.22
C SER A 194 9.05 15.72 -14.95
N THR A 195 9.71 15.47 -13.81
CA THR A 195 9.40 16.14 -12.53
C THR A 195 9.86 17.59 -12.52
N THR A 196 8.98 18.49 -12.10
CA THR A 196 9.27 19.93 -12.01
C THR A 196 10.05 20.27 -10.74
N VAL A 197 10.76 21.40 -10.74
CA VAL A 197 11.52 21.87 -9.56
C VAL A 197 10.62 22.00 -8.33
N GLU A 198 9.40 22.51 -8.47
CA GLU A 198 8.45 22.63 -7.37
C GLU A 198 8.04 21.25 -6.81
N GLN A 199 7.74 20.28 -7.67
CA GLN A 199 7.45 18.91 -7.24
C GLN A 199 8.65 18.25 -6.56
N MET A 200 9.88 18.54 -7.01
CA MET A 200 11.10 18.02 -6.39
C MET A 200 11.23 18.45 -4.92
N GLU A 201 10.87 19.71 -4.59
CA GLU A 201 10.89 20.20 -3.20
C GLU A 201 9.90 19.42 -2.32
N PHE A 202 8.70 19.14 -2.82
CA PHE A 202 7.75 18.28 -2.11
C PHE A 202 8.25 16.84 -1.97
N CYS A 203 8.81 16.26 -3.05
CA CYS A 203 9.35 14.91 -3.04
C CYS A 203 10.46 14.75 -1.99
N GLN A 204 11.36 15.73 -1.86
CA GLN A 204 12.39 15.74 -0.82
C GLN A 204 11.77 15.80 0.58
N ARG A 205 10.73 16.63 0.77
CA ARG A 205 10.02 16.73 2.04
C ARG A 205 9.27 15.44 2.40
N MET A 206 8.81 14.66 1.42
CA MET A 206 8.18 13.36 1.65
C MET A 206 9.17 12.31 2.17
N ILE A 207 10.48 12.48 1.95
CA ILE A 207 11.48 11.54 2.44
C ILE A 207 11.58 11.66 3.97
N ARG A 208 11.24 10.57 4.66
CA ARG A 208 11.27 10.44 6.11
C ARG A 208 11.93 9.13 6.52
N ARG A 209 12.42 9.09 7.75
CA ARG A 209 12.85 7.84 8.39
C ARG A 209 11.78 7.42 9.38
N PRO A 210 11.45 6.13 9.47
CA PRO A 210 10.58 5.64 10.54
C PRO A 210 11.27 5.81 11.90
N GLU A 211 10.47 5.89 12.95
CA GLU A 211 10.91 5.82 14.34
C GLU A 211 11.38 4.39 14.64
N ILE A 212 12.66 4.28 14.99
CA ILE A 212 13.31 3.01 15.28
C ILE A 212 13.02 2.64 16.73
N ASN A 213 12.41 1.48 16.94
CA ASN A 213 12.23 0.91 18.27
C ASN A 213 12.63 -0.56 18.26
N GLN A 214 13.87 -0.83 18.66
CA GLN A 214 14.43 -2.18 18.66
C GLN A 214 13.71 -3.11 19.65
N ASP A 215 13.24 -2.58 20.77
CA ASP A 215 12.54 -3.38 21.78
C ASP A 215 11.17 -3.83 21.29
N ARG A 216 10.42 -2.94 20.62
CA ARG A 216 9.16 -3.25 19.92
C ARG A 216 9.39 -4.34 18.88
N PHE A 217 10.41 -4.17 18.02
CA PHE A 217 10.77 -5.15 17.01
C PHE A 217 11.06 -6.52 17.63
N ASN A 218 11.89 -6.56 18.67
CA ASN A 218 12.26 -7.80 19.34
C ASN A 218 11.05 -8.49 19.99
N ARG A 219 10.13 -7.73 20.63
CA ARG A 219 8.90 -8.29 21.19
C ARG A 219 8.01 -8.92 20.13
N ILE A 220 7.77 -8.23 19.02
CA ILE A 220 6.96 -8.76 17.92
C ILE A 220 7.62 -10.00 17.34
N TRP A 221 8.93 -9.95 17.09
CA TRP A 221 9.68 -11.08 16.56
C TRP A 221 9.58 -12.31 17.46
N GLN A 222 9.83 -12.17 18.76
CA GLN A 222 9.82 -13.30 19.70
C GLN A 222 8.40 -13.82 19.97
N ASN A 223 7.45 -12.91 20.22
CA ASN A 223 6.14 -13.28 20.76
C ASN A 223 5.07 -13.50 19.70
N GLN A 224 5.23 -12.94 18.49
CA GLN A 224 4.21 -13.01 17.43
C GLN A 224 4.70 -13.70 16.15
N VAL A 225 6.01 -13.68 15.85
CA VAL A 225 6.54 -14.32 14.64
C VAL A 225 7.14 -15.69 14.94
N ILE A 226 8.14 -15.75 15.82
CA ILE A 226 8.78 -17.02 16.21
C ILE A 226 7.79 -17.94 16.94
N ALA A 227 6.83 -17.37 17.67
CA ALA A 227 5.76 -18.13 18.30
C ALA A 227 4.89 -18.90 17.28
N LEU A 228 4.87 -18.50 16.00
CA LEU A 228 4.14 -19.21 14.93
C LEU A 228 4.94 -20.35 14.31
N LYS A 229 6.18 -20.57 14.77
CA LYS A 229 7.02 -21.65 14.26
C LYS A 229 6.34 -22.99 14.53
N ASP A 230 6.26 -23.81 13.49
CA ASP A 230 5.69 -25.16 13.52
C ASP A 230 4.17 -25.20 13.86
N GLU A 231 3.46 -24.06 13.84
CA GLU A 231 2.00 -24.00 14.06
C GLU A 231 1.17 -24.52 12.86
N TYR A 232 1.70 -24.42 11.63
CA TYR A 232 1.02 -24.93 10.44
C TYR A 232 1.45 -26.36 10.13
N GLU A 233 0.49 -27.29 10.18
CA GLU A 233 0.63 -28.67 9.71
C GLU A 233 -0.25 -28.90 8.48
N MET A 234 0.34 -29.36 7.38
CA MET A 234 -0.39 -29.68 6.15
C MET A 234 -0.89 -31.13 6.21
N ASN A 235 -2.21 -31.33 6.29
CA ASN A 235 -2.88 -32.63 6.48
C ASN A 235 -2.46 -33.35 7.79
N PRO A 236 -2.76 -32.76 8.96
CA PRO A 236 -2.54 -33.40 10.26
C PRO A 236 -3.42 -34.65 10.47
#